data_AF-A0A7R9I0X4-F1
#
_entry.id   AF-A0A7R9I0X4-F1
#
_cell.length_a   1.000
_cell.length_b   1.000
_cell.length_c   1.000
_cell.angle_alpha   90.00
_cell.angle_beta   90.00
_cell.angle_gamma   90.00
#
_symmetry.space_group_name_H-M   'P 1'
#
loop_
_entity.id
_entity.type
_entity.pdbx_description
1 polymer ?
#
loop_
_entity_poly.entity_id
_entity_poly.type
_entity_poly.pdbx_seq_one_letter_code
_entity_poly.pdbx_strand_id
1 'polypeptide(L)'
;MNPLHKRKSSSPNDWEAKRKRSVQNSDSDYDSGVESQAYHTQSIREPESRVLSTSQQLSCSQRIVCKSRAGTIEKVFMRNFMCHDSLEVDLNKNVNFIIGRNGSGKSAILTAVVVALGGKANSTNRATSVKELIKIGENTGTIEVVLSNQGQRPYKPDLYGKHIIISRTISLSGSAGYKVKSSRGEIISTKREEVDKIVTAFMIQVDNPICILNQDTSRNFLNSSDPRDKFKLFMRATTLDEVKRLYQCTSESSDRASSTIKFRDEALEDTKNEMQELETQVNKLRKLKNVKKKLTTLQNELYWVIVSI
;
A
#
# COMPACT_ATOMS: atom_id res chain seq x y z
N MET A 1 74.64 -8.85 -16.16
CA MET A 1 74.69 -7.87 -15.06
C MET A 1 73.38 -7.11 -15.03
N ASN A 2 72.89 -6.87 -13.81
CA ASN A 2 71.64 -6.23 -13.37
C ASN A 2 70.34 -7.06 -13.30
N PRO A 3 69.57 -6.92 -12.18
CA PRO A 3 69.02 -8.06 -11.46
C PRO A 3 67.50 -8.02 -11.21
N LEU A 4 67.00 -9.19 -10.79
CA LEU A 4 65.63 -9.48 -10.34
C LEU A 4 65.08 -8.48 -9.31
N HIS A 5 63.87 -7.95 -9.56
CA HIS A 5 63.10 -7.24 -8.55
C HIS A 5 62.21 -8.20 -7.74
N LYS A 6 62.54 -8.31 -6.45
CA LYS A 6 61.81 -9.02 -5.40
C LYS A 6 60.44 -8.39 -5.17
N ARG A 7 59.40 -9.24 -5.13
CA ARG A 7 58.09 -8.93 -4.51
C ARG A 7 58.29 -8.60 -3.02
N LYS A 8 57.81 -7.44 -2.58
CA LYS A 8 57.69 -7.09 -1.15
C LYS A 8 56.30 -7.49 -0.65
N SER A 9 56.28 -8.25 0.43
CA SER A 9 55.11 -8.58 1.25
C SER A 9 54.68 -7.35 2.07
N SER A 10 53.39 -7.02 2.04
CA SER A 10 52.78 -6.01 2.92
C SER A 10 52.28 -6.67 4.20
N SER A 11 52.82 -6.21 5.34
CA SER A 11 52.37 -6.57 6.68
C SER A 11 51.14 -5.71 7.08
N PRO A 12 50.20 -6.23 7.88
CA PRO A 12 48.88 -5.64 8.07
C PRO A 12 48.86 -4.61 9.23
N ASN A 13 49.17 -3.34 8.96
CA ASN A 13 48.93 -2.24 9.93
C ASN A 13 48.77 -0.84 9.30
N ASP A 14 48.42 -0.73 8.02
CA ASP A 14 48.39 0.55 7.28
C ASP A 14 47.02 1.28 7.28
N TRP A 15 46.12 0.92 8.20
CA TRP A 15 44.77 1.52 8.26
C TRP A 15 44.60 2.60 9.36
N GLU A 16 45.43 2.60 10.41
CA GLU A 16 45.32 3.55 11.53
C GLU A 16 46.02 4.90 11.28
N ALA A 17 46.96 4.97 10.33
CA ALA A 17 47.75 6.17 10.08
C ALA A 17 47.05 7.26 9.22
N LYS A 18 45.94 6.92 8.54
CA LYS A 18 45.19 7.87 7.68
C LYS A 18 44.12 8.67 8.40
N ARG A 19 43.74 8.31 9.64
CA ARG A 19 42.67 8.99 10.39
C ARG A 19 43.12 10.22 11.20
N LYS A 20 44.44 10.41 11.38
CA LYS A 20 44.99 11.48 12.23
C LYS A 20 45.55 12.69 11.48
N ARG A 21 45.31 12.81 10.16
CA ARG A 21 45.92 13.87 9.33
C ARG A 21 44.94 14.85 8.67
N SER A 22 43.67 14.86 9.06
CA SER A 22 42.65 15.79 8.50
C SER A 22 42.07 16.80 9.50
N VAL A 23 42.61 16.88 10.71
CA VAL A 23 42.21 17.89 11.71
C VAL A 23 43.45 18.71 12.06
N GLN A 24 43.78 19.68 11.21
CA GLN A 24 44.51 20.92 11.54
C GLN A 24 44.71 21.75 10.26
N ASN A 25 44.47 23.05 10.39
CA ASN A 25 44.61 24.16 9.42
C ASN A 25 43.43 24.43 8.47
N SER A 26 42.57 25.37 8.89
CA SER A 26 42.47 26.68 8.23
C SER A 26 41.66 27.65 9.08
N ASP A 27 42.35 28.44 9.91
CA ASP A 27 41.87 29.73 10.42
C ASP A 27 42.33 30.83 9.45
N SER A 28 41.40 31.69 9.02
CA SER A 28 41.66 33.11 8.73
C SER A 28 40.32 33.87 8.53
N ASP A 29 39.92 34.55 9.61
CA ASP A 29 39.39 35.91 9.72
C ASP A 29 38.46 36.48 8.64
N TYR A 30 37.21 36.75 9.04
CA TYR A 30 36.53 38.02 8.79
C TYR A 30 35.58 38.34 9.96
N ASP A 31 35.92 39.41 10.67
CA ASP A 31 35.19 40.04 11.78
C ASP A 31 34.11 41.00 11.25
N SER A 32 32.88 40.88 11.73
CA SER A 32 31.96 42.00 11.96
C SER A 32 30.85 41.55 12.90
N GLY A 33 30.86 42.10 14.12
CA GLY A 33 29.92 41.78 15.18
C GLY A 33 28.57 42.48 15.06
N VAL A 34 27.52 41.80 15.54
CA VAL A 34 26.38 42.40 16.28
C VAL A 34 25.86 41.34 17.28
N GLU A 35 25.54 41.80 18.48
CA GLU A 35 25.20 41.11 19.73
C GLU A 35 24.22 39.91 19.63
N SER A 36 24.58 38.80 20.27
CA SER A 36 23.67 37.67 20.53
C SER A 36 23.13 37.71 21.97
N GLN A 37 21.83 38.00 22.10
CA GLN A 37 21.08 37.78 23.32
C GLN A 37 20.90 36.28 23.57
N ALA A 38 21.46 35.80 24.68
CA ALA A 38 21.28 34.43 25.17
C ALA A 38 19.87 34.25 25.76
N TYR A 39 19.02 33.47 25.09
CA TYR A 39 17.80 32.98 25.70
C TYR A 39 18.12 31.81 26.63
N HIS A 40 17.82 32.06 27.90
CA HIS A 40 18.01 31.23 29.07
C HIS A 40 17.11 29.98 29.03
N THR A 41 17.69 28.79 28.91
CA THR A 41 16.94 27.52 29.03
C THR A 41 16.62 27.28 30.51
N GLN A 42 15.41 27.63 30.93
CA GLN A 42 14.92 27.33 32.27
C GLN A 42 14.65 25.82 32.43
N SER A 43 15.39 25.22 33.36
CA SER A 43 15.12 23.90 33.92
C SER A 43 13.72 23.87 34.54
N ILE A 44 12.84 23.04 33.98
CA ILE A 44 11.52 22.77 34.55
C ILE A 44 11.74 21.87 35.77
N ARG A 45 11.58 22.45 36.97
CA ARG A 45 11.59 21.75 38.25
C ARG A 45 10.39 20.80 38.34
N GLU A 46 10.63 19.55 38.72
CA GLU A 46 9.60 18.60 39.11
C GLU A 46 8.84 19.09 40.35
N PRO A 47 7.51 18.96 40.42
CA PRO A 47 6.78 19.26 41.65
C PRO A 47 6.81 18.05 42.59
N GLU A 48 7.32 18.30 43.81
CA GLU A 48 7.32 17.36 44.92
C GLU A 48 5.91 16.83 45.23
N SER A 49 5.77 15.50 45.24
CA SER A 49 4.52 14.83 45.60
C SER A 49 4.33 14.83 47.12
N ARG A 50 3.29 15.53 47.59
CA ARG A 50 2.80 15.43 48.97
C ARG A 50 2.24 14.03 49.22
N VAL A 51 2.89 13.31 50.12
CA VAL A 51 2.44 12.02 50.64
C VAL A 51 1.29 12.26 51.61
N LEU A 52 0.06 11.95 51.19
CA LEU A 52 -1.11 11.85 52.07
C LEU A 52 -1.58 10.40 52.07
N SER A 53 -1.38 9.77 53.22
CA SER A 53 -1.80 8.42 53.55
C SER A 53 -3.32 8.31 53.53
N THR A 54 -3.87 7.57 52.57
CA THR A 54 -5.20 6.98 52.71
C THR A 54 -5.20 5.62 52.05
N SER A 55 -5.20 4.61 52.91
CA SER A 55 -5.28 3.19 52.61
C SER A 55 -6.67 2.88 52.04
N GLN A 56 -6.81 2.93 50.71
CA GLN A 56 -7.90 2.27 50.01
C GLN A 56 -7.29 1.37 48.94
N GLN A 57 -7.35 0.07 49.20
CA GLN A 57 -7.01 -0.99 48.26
C GLN A 57 -7.91 -0.87 47.02
N LEU A 58 -7.44 -0.15 46.02
CA LEU A 58 -7.94 -0.28 44.66
C LEU A 58 -7.25 -1.50 44.06
N SER A 59 -7.99 -2.62 44.02
CA SER A 59 -7.63 -3.81 43.27
C SER A 59 -7.59 -3.48 41.77
N CYS A 60 -6.50 -2.87 41.31
CA CYS A 60 -6.22 -2.70 39.89
C CYS A 60 -5.74 -4.05 39.32
N SER A 61 -6.68 -4.96 39.14
CA SER A 61 -6.49 -6.23 38.40
C SER A 61 -7.37 -6.27 37.16
N GLN A 62 -7.52 -5.13 36.49
CA GLN A 62 -7.88 -5.12 35.07
C GLN A 62 -6.58 -4.91 34.30
N ARG A 63 -5.88 -6.03 34.06
CA ARG A 63 -4.98 -6.11 32.91
C ARG A 63 -5.77 -5.56 31.73
N ILE A 64 -5.30 -4.48 31.12
CA ILE A 64 -5.71 -4.15 29.76
C ILE A 64 -5.27 -5.37 28.95
N VAL A 65 -6.18 -6.33 28.77
CA VAL A 65 -6.01 -7.38 27.78
C VAL A 65 -6.14 -6.62 26.47
N CYS A 66 -5.01 -6.09 25.99
CA CYS A 66 -4.88 -5.63 24.62
C CYS A 66 -5.24 -6.86 23.79
N LYS A 67 -6.52 -6.98 23.38
CA LYS A 67 -6.94 -8.07 22.51
C LYS A 67 -6.03 -7.98 21.30
N SER A 68 -5.20 -9.02 21.13
CA SER A 68 -4.29 -9.14 19.98
C SER A 68 -5.09 -8.89 18.70
N ARG A 69 -4.54 -8.12 17.77
CA ARG A 69 -5.21 -7.85 16.49
C ARG A 69 -5.05 -9.10 15.60
N ALA A 70 -6.07 -9.42 14.81
CA ALA A 70 -5.92 -10.44 13.79
C ALA A 70 -4.85 -10.04 12.77
N GLY A 71 -4.22 -11.02 12.13
CA GLY A 71 -3.17 -10.84 11.14
C GLY A 71 -1.73 -11.09 11.63
N THR A 72 -1.53 -11.53 12.87
CA THR A 72 -0.19 -11.95 13.33
C THR A 72 0.29 -13.17 12.54
N ILE A 73 1.54 -13.14 12.07
CA ILE A 73 2.15 -14.28 11.39
C ILE A 73 2.55 -15.31 12.44
N GLU A 74 2.03 -16.53 12.32
CA GLU A 74 2.28 -17.61 13.27
C GLU A 74 3.30 -18.62 12.74
N LYS A 75 3.28 -18.88 11.42
CA LYS A 75 4.16 -19.87 10.80
C LYS A 75 4.52 -19.46 9.38
N VAL A 76 5.75 -19.75 8.99
CA VAL A 76 6.24 -19.59 7.62
C VAL A 76 6.85 -20.93 7.19
N PHE A 77 6.32 -21.49 6.11
CA PHE A 77 6.85 -22.68 5.46
C PHE A 77 7.37 -22.30 4.08
N MET A 78 8.51 -22.85 3.68
CA MET A 78 9.05 -22.69 2.34
C MET A 78 9.68 -23.99 1.86
N ARG A 79 9.51 -24.27 0.56
CA ARG A 79 10.08 -25.42 -0.12
C ARG A 79 10.69 -24.96 -1.44
N ASN A 80 11.91 -25.42 -1.73
CA ASN A 80 12.67 -25.09 -2.94
C ASN A 80 12.74 -23.56 -3.18
N PHE A 81 13.06 -22.81 -2.12
CA PHE A 81 13.06 -21.35 -2.12
C PHE A 81 14.42 -20.80 -1.74
N MET A 82 15.04 -20.04 -2.64
CA MET A 82 16.43 -19.55 -2.52
C MET A 82 17.42 -20.67 -2.15
N CYS A 83 18.01 -20.62 -0.96
CA CYS A 83 18.97 -21.61 -0.48
C CYS A 83 18.33 -22.75 0.32
N HIS A 84 17.01 -22.75 0.53
CA HIS A 84 16.30 -23.70 1.37
C HIS A 84 15.57 -24.77 0.54
N ASP A 85 15.83 -26.05 0.84
CA ASP A 85 15.06 -27.19 0.30
C ASP A 85 13.68 -27.28 0.95
N SER A 86 13.69 -27.27 2.28
CA SER A 86 12.48 -27.18 3.11
C SER A 86 12.85 -26.50 4.42
N LEU A 87 12.10 -25.46 4.78
CA LEU A 87 12.26 -24.75 6.03
C LEU A 87 10.88 -24.40 6.59
N GLU A 88 10.67 -24.74 7.85
CA GLU A 88 9.50 -24.38 8.63
C GLU A 88 9.95 -23.52 9.82
N VAL A 89 9.28 -22.39 10.02
CA VAL A 89 9.59 -21.44 11.08
C VAL A 89 8.31 -21.12 11.84
N ASP A 90 8.26 -21.54 13.10
CA ASP A 90 7.24 -21.11 14.06
C ASP A 90 7.61 -19.74 14.64
N LEU A 91 6.65 -18.81 14.61
CA LEU A 91 6.82 -17.45 15.10
C LEU A 91 5.97 -17.21 16.35
N ASN A 92 6.59 -16.57 17.33
CA ASN A 92 5.93 -16.03 18.51
C ASN A 92 5.12 -14.78 18.18
N LYS A 93 4.12 -14.50 19.01
CA LYS A 93 3.15 -13.41 18.79
C LYS A 93 3.74 -12.00 18.78
N ASN A 94 4.84 -11.77 19.51
CA ASN A 94 5.35 -10.41 19.77
C ASN A 94 6.71 -10.18 19.09
N VAL A 95 7.75 -10.87 19.56
CA VAL A 95 9.13 -10.66 19.10
C VAL A 95 9.75 -12.01 18.76
N ASN A 96 10.46 -12.04 17.64
CA ASN A 96 11.16 -13.22 17.13
C ASN A 96 12.60 -12.85 16.79
N PHE A 97 13.55 -13.65 17.28
CA PHE A 97 14.96 -13.50 16.95
C PHE A 97 15.39 -14.65 16.05
N ILE A 98 15.74 -14.34 14.80
CA ILE A 98 16.26 -15.31 13.84
C ILE A 98 17.78 -15.14 13.78
N ILE A 99 18.51 -16.15 14.26
CA ILE A 99 19.97 -16.14 14.36
C ILE A 99 20.55 -17.19 13.41
N GLY A 100 21.74 -16.93 12.86
CA GLY A 100 22.42 -17.87 11.97
C GLY A 100 23.65 -17.25 11.31
N ARG A 101 24.54 -18.10 10.80
CA ARG A 101 25.77 -17.69 10.11
C ARG A 101 25.46 -16.81 8.88
N ASN A 102 26.42 -15.98 8.47
CA ASN A 102 26.27 -15.24 7.22
C ASN A 102 26.09 -16.20 6.04
N GLY A 103 25.19 -15.87 5.12
CA GLY A 103 24.82 -16.76 4.02
C GLY A 103 23.82 -17.87 4.36
N SER A 104 23.41 -18.06 5.62
CA SER A 104 22.48 -19.14 6.02
C SER A 104 21.01 -18.94 5.58
N GLY A 105 20.71 -17.92 4.76
CA GLY A 105 19.36 -17.70 4.26
C GLY A 105 18.37 -17.03 5.23
N LYS A 106 18.82 -16.32 6.27
CA LYS A 106 17.94 -15.60 7.22
C LYS A 106 17.01 -14.61 6.51
N SER A 107 17.57 -13.80 5.61
CA SER A 107 16.82 -12.82 4.83
C SER A 107 15.80 -13.47 3.88
N ALA A 108 15.96 -14.76 3.55
CA ALA A 108 14.99 -15.49 2.74
C ALA A 108 13.64 -15.64 3.45
N ILE A 109 13.61 -15.70 4.78
CA ILE A 109 12.36 -15.76 5.55
C ILE A 109 11.54 -14.49 5.34
N LEU A 110 12.16 -13.32 5.45
CA LEU A 110 11.50 -12.04 5.19
C LEU A 110 11.03 -11.94 3.74
N THR A 111 11.89 -12.34 2.78
CA THR A 111 11.54 -12.35 1.36
C THR A 111 10.34 -13.28 1.08
N ALA A 112 10.31 -14.46 1.72
CA ALA A 112 9.22 -15.42 1.60
C ALA A 112 7.90 -14.82 2.08
N VAL A 113 7.91 -14.14 3.23
CA VAL A 113 6.72 -13.44 3.77
C VAL A 113 6.22 -12.36 2.80
N VAL A 114 7.12 -11.47 2.32
CA VAL A 114 6.77 -10.41 1.36
C VAL A 114 6.11 -11.00 0.12
N VAL A 115 6.72 -12.05 -0.43
CA VAL A 115 6.28 -12.68 -1.68
C VAL A 115 4.97 -13.45 -1.46
N ALA A 116 4.80 -14.19 -0.37
CA ALA A 116 3.55 -14.89 -0.09
C ALA A 116 2.36 -13.94 0.12
N LEU A 117 2.59 -12.76 0.70
CA LEU A 117 1.55 -11.76 0.99
C LEU A 117 1.31 -10.75 -0.16
N GLY A 118 1.69 -11.09 -1.39
CA GLY A 118 1.35 -10.28 -2.56
C GLY A 118 2.38 -9.22 -2.95
N GLY A 119 3.47 -9.07 -2.19
CA GLY A 119 4.56 -8.15 -2.48
C GLY A 119 5.27 -8.47 -3.80
N LYS A 120 5.85 -7.43 -4.41
CA LYS A 120 6.60 -7.55 -5.66
C LYS A 120 7.99 -8.13 -5.39
N ALA A 121 8.50 -9.00 -6.26
CA ALA A 121 9.84 -9.57 -6.08
C ALA A 121 10.93 -8.48 -6.04
N ASN A 122 10.80 -7.46 -6.90
CA ASN A 122 11.75 -6.35 -6.97
C ASN A 122 11.83 -5.51 -5.68
N SER A 123 10.77 -5.46 -4.85
CA SER A 123 10.81 -4.71 -3.57
C SER A 123 11.73 -5.37 -2.53
N THR A 124 12.07 -6.64 -2.76
CA THR A 124 12.94 -7.42 -1.86
C THR A 124 14.42 -7.16 -2.08
N ASN A 125 14.80 -6.51 -3.20
CA ASN A 125 16.18 -6.34 -3.68
C ASN A 125 16.96 -7.67 -3.84
N ARG A 126 16.27 -8.82 -3.87
CA ARG A 126 16.89 -10.14 -4.04
C ARG A 126 16.73 -10.71 -5.44
N ALA A 127 15.66 -10.32 -6.13
CA ALA A 127 15.34 -10.82 -7.46
C ALA A 127 14.54 -9.78 -8.24
N THR A 128 14.72 -9.75 -9.56
CA THR A 128 13.91 -8.91 -10.44
C THR A 128 12.56 -9.54 -10.74
N SER A 129 12.54 -10.88 -10.86
CA SER A 129 11.34 -11.68 -11.06
C SER A 129 11.14 -12.69 -9.93
N VAL A 130 9.90 -13.13 -9.75
CA VAL A 130 9.57 -14.12 -8.71
C VAL A 130 10.21 -15.48 -9.03
N LYS A 131 10.48 -15.77 -10.31
CA LYS A 131 11.07 -17.04 -10.79
C LYS A 131 12.52 -17.23 -10.32
N GLU A 132 13.27 -16.14 -10.21
CA GLU A 132 14.65 -16.14 -9.68
C GLU A 132 14.74 -16.50 -8.19
N LEU A 133 13.60 -16.51 -7.48
CA LEU A 133 13.54 -16.90 -6.08
C LEU A 133 13.42 -18.41 -5.88
N ILE A 134 13.20 -19.18 -6.95
CA ILE A 134 13.21 -20.64 -6.90
C ILE A 134 14.66 -21.09 -6.66
N LYS A 135 14.82 -22.13 -5.82
CA LYS A 135 16.14 -22.75 -5.60
C LYS A 135 16.74 -23.21 -6.93
N ILE A 136 18.03 -22.95 -7.12
CA ILE A 136 18.76 -23.36 -8.34
C ILE A 136 18.69 -24.87 -8.48
N GLY A 137 18.32 -25.34 -9.68
CA GLY A 137 18.13 -26.77 -9.99
C GLY A 137 16.70 -27.26 -9.82
N GLU A 138 15.81 -26.46 -9.23
CA GLU A 138 14.41 -26.80 -9.02
C GLU A 138 13.49 -26.09 -10.02
N ASN A 139 12.41 -26.76 -10.41
CA ASN A 139 11.44 -26.20 -11.36
C ASN A 139 10.34 -25.39 -10.69
N THR A 140 10.08 -25.67 -9.41
CA THR A 140 9.00 -25.06 -8.64
C THR A 140 9.44 -24.78 -7.21
N GLY A 141 8.90 -23.71 -6.64
CA GLY A 141 9.04 -23.35 -5.22
C GLY A 141 7.68 -23.07 -4.62
N THR A 142 7.51 -23.37 -3.33
CA THR A 142 6.24 -23.12 -2.61
C THR A 142 6.53 -22.40 -1.31
N ILE A 143 5.73 -21.39 -1.00
CA ILE A 143 5.79 -20.64 0.25
C ILE A 143 4.41 -20.66 0.86
N GLU A 144 4.30 -20.97 2.14
CA GLU A 144 3.06 -20.87 2.90
C GLU A 144 3.26 -19.99 4.13
N VAL A 145 2.32 -19.07 4.35
CA VAL A 145 2.31 -18.19 5.52
C VAL A 145 0.99 -18.38 6.24
N VAL A 146 1.06 -18.68 7.53
CA VAL A 146 -0.10 -18.86 8.40
C VAL A 146 -0.31 -17.56 9.18
N LEU A 147 -1.49 -16.98 9.00
CA LEU A 147 -1.93 -15.77 9.69
C LEU A 147 -2.98 -16.11 10.73
N SER A 148 -2.83 -15.54 11.93
CA SER A 148 -3.84 -15.63 12.97
C SER A 148 -5.10 -14.88 12.55
N ASN A 149 -6.25 -15.55 12.56
CA ASN A 149 -7.55 -14.95 12.31
C ASN A 149 -8.35 -14.75 13.60
N GLN A 150 -7.65 -14.66 14.74
CA GLN A 150 -8.24 -14.44 16.05
C GLN A 150 -7.96 -13.03 16.52
N GLY A 151 -8.84 -12.51 17.38
CA GLY A 151 -8.64 -11.21 18.02
C GLY A 151 -9.50 -10.10 17.41
N GLN A 152 -8.98 -8.87 17.40
CA GLN A 152 -9.74 -7.73 16.87
C GLN A 152 -9.80 -7.78 15.33
N ARG A 153 -11.01 -7.65 14.78
CA ARG A 153 -11.32 -7.60 13.34
C ARG A 153 -10.84 -8.84 12.55
N PRO A 154 -11.32 -10.05 12.87
CA PRO A 154 -11.03 -11.23 12.06
C PRO A 154 -11.63 -11.11 10.66
N TYR A 155 -10.96 -11.69 9.67
CA TYR A 155 -11.43 -11.75 8.29
C TYR A 155 -12.27 -13.00 8.07
N LYS A 156 -13.58 -12.82 7.81
CA LYS A 156 -14.55 -13.89 7.51
C LYS A 156 -14.33 -15.15 8.39
N PRO A 157 -14.46 -15.05 9.72
CA PRO A 157 -14.13 -16.14 10.64
C PRO A 157 -14.96 -17.42 10.39
N ASP A 158 -16.19 -17.29 9.87
CA ASP A 158 -17.04 -18.44 9.55
C ASP A 158 -16.49 -19.27 8.37
N LEU A 159 -15.81 -18.61 7.43
CA LEU A 159 -15.28 -19.24 6.22
C LEU A 159 -13.86 -19.80 6.44
N TYR A 160 -13.00 -19.03 7.10
CA TYR A 160 -11.60 -19.40 7.27
C TYR A 160 -11.29 -20.03 8.63
N GLY A 161 -12.13 -19.82 9.64
CA GLY A 161 -11.88 -20.29 11.00
C GLY A 161 -10.79 -19.48 11.70
N LYS A 162 -10.03 -20.16 12.57
CA LYS A 162 -9.08 -19.56 13.52
C LYS A 162 -7.80 -19.01 12.88
N HIS A 163 -7.37 -19.56 11.76
CA HIS A 163 -6.14 -19.19 11.07
C HIS A 163 -6.37 -19.24 9.55
N ILE A 164 -5.70 -18.36 8.82
CA ILE A 164 -5.74 -18.29 7.35
C ILE A 164 -4.38 -18.71 6.82
N ILE A 165 -4.35 -19.66 5.89
CA ILE A 165 -3.10 -20.13 5.29
C ILE A 165 -3.03 -19.58 3.86
N ILE A 166 -2.04 -18.74 3.60
CA ILE A 166 -1.76 -18.18 2.28
C ILE A 166 -0.58 -18.93 1.68
N SER A 167 -0.84 -19.65 0.60
CA SER A 167 0.14 -20.45 -0.13
C SER A 167 0.39 -19.83 -1.50
N ARG A 168 1.66 -19.60 -1.84
CA ARG A 168 2.10 -19.11 -3.15
C ARG A 168 3.02 -20.15 -3.77
N THR A 169 2.60 -20.68 -4.91
CA THR A 169 3.43 -21.56 -5.74
C THR A 169 4.09 -20.73 -6.83
N ILE A 170 5.39 -20.92 -7.03
CA ILE A 170 6.21 -20.27 -8.04
C ILE A 170 6.71 -21.36 -8.98
N SER A 171 6.64 -21.12 -10.29
CA SER A 171 7.11 -22.05 -11.32
C SER A 171 7.94 -21.32 -12.37
N LEU A 172 9.00 -21.97 -12.87
CA LEU A 172 9.79 -21.49 -14.02
C LEU A 172 8.92 -21.32 -15.27
N SER A 173 7.98 -22.25 -15.49
CA SER A 173 7.06 -22.25 -16.64
C SER A 173 6.01 -21.14 -16.58
N GLY A 174 5.93 -20.38 -15.48
CA GLY A 174 5.03 -19.23 -15.34
C GLY A 174 3.64 -19.56 -14.79
N SER A 175 3.23 -20.84 -14.74
CA SER A 175 2.02 -21.26 -14.03
C SER A 175 2.29 -21.26 -12.52
N ALA A 176 2.13 -20.08 -11.93
CA ALA A 176 2.37 -19.77 -10.53
C ALA A 176 1.12 -19.05 -9.99
N GLY A 177 0.57 -19.51 -8.88
CA GLY A 177 -0.72 -19.08 -8.38
C GLY A 177 -0.78 -18.98 -6.87
N TYR A 178 -1.83 -18.33 -6.39
CA TYR A 178 -2.15 -18.27 -4.96
C TYR A 178 -3.15 -19.35 -4.62
N LYS A 179 -3.09 -19.82 -3.38
CA LYS A 179 -4.12 -20.63 -2.74
C LYS A 179 -4.32 -20.10 -1.33
N VAL A 180 -5.54 -19.71 -1.01
CA VAL A 180 -5.94 -19.30 0.35
C VAL A 180 -6.73 -20.44 0.95
N LYS A 181 -6.23 -21.01 2.03
CA LYS A 181 -6.84 -22.14 2.72
C LYS A 181 -7.44 -21.72 4.05
N SER A 182 -8.50 -22.42 4.46
CA SER A 182 -9.08 -22.32 5.80
C SER A 182 -8.18 -22.96 6.85
N SER A 183 -8.52 -22.76 8.12
CA SER A 183 -7.89 -23.42 9.27
C SER A 183 -7.96 -24.95 9.22
N ARG A 184 -8.84 -25.52 8.38
CA ARG A 184 -8.96 -26.98 8.16
C ARG A 184 -8.12 -27.46 6.97
N GLY A 185 -7.46 -26.56 6.25
CA GLY A 185 -6.67 -26.86 5.06
C GLY A 185 -7.46 -26.85 3.74
N GLU A 186 -8.75 -26.55 3.77
CA GLU A 186 -9.61 -26.49 2.58
C GLU A 186 -9.28 -25.25 1.74
N ILE A 187 -9.15 -25.40 0.43
CA ILE A 187 -8.88 -24.27 -0.48
C ILE A 187 -10.17 -23.47 -0.68
N ILE A 188 -10.19 -22.25 -0.18
CA ILE A 188 -11.33 -21.33 -0.29
C ILE A 188 -11.22 -20.47 -1.56
N SER A 189 -10.00 -20.06 -1.92
CA SER A 189 -9.77 -19.21 -3.09
C SER A 189 -8.41 -19.48 -3.72
N THR A 190 -8.32 -19.31 -5.03
CA THR A 190 -7.07 -19.36 -5.80
C THR A 190 -6.68 -18.01 -6.39
N LYS A 191 -7.48 -16.98 -6.09
CA LYS A 191 -7.38 -15.64 -6.66
C LYS A 191 -6.43 -14.76 -5.87
N ARG A 192 -5.61 -13.97 -6.57
CA ARG A 192 -4.72 -12.98 -5.94
C ARG A 192 -5.54 -11.91 -5.21
N GLU A 193 -6.68 -11.54 -5.75
CA GLU A 193 -7.54 -10.49 -5.20
C GLU A 193 -8.03 -10.83 -3.78
N GLU A 194 -8.18 -12.12 -3.45
CA GLU A 194 -8.54 -12.52 -2.09
C GLU A 194 -7.37 -12.34 -1.11
N VAL A 195 -6.13 -12.61 -1.54
CA VAL A 195 -4.93 -12.32 -0.75
C VAL A 195 -4.82 -10.83 -0.49
N ASP A 196 -5.00 -9.99 -1.53
CA ASP A 196 -4.93 -8.54 -1.39
C ASP A 196 -6.01 -8.05 -0.38
N LYS A 197 -7.25 -8.59 -0.42
CA LYS A 197 -8.30 -8.27 0.57
C LYS A 197 -7.93 -8.66 2.00
N ILE A 198 -7.32 -9.84 2.20
CA ILE A 198 -6.89 -10.31 3.53
C ILE A 198 -5.79 -9.41 4.09
N VAL A 199 -4.78 -9.11 3.26
CA VAL A 199 -3.66 -8.23 3.59
C VAL A 199 -4.16 -6.82 3.96
N THR A 200 -5.11 -6.27 3.19
CA THR A 200 -5.76 -5.00 3.50
C THR A 200 -6.58 -5.07 4.79
N ALA A 201 -7.37 -6.12 5.01
CA ALA A 201 -8.19 -6.27 6.21
C ALA A 201 -7.35 -6.33 7.49
N PHE A 202 -6.19 -6.99 7.44
CA PHE A 202 -5.24 -7.07 8.55
C PHE A 202 -4.29 -5.87 8.66
N MET A 203 -4.39 -4.92 7.72
CA MET A 203 -3.51 -3.75 7.63
C MET A 203 -2.04 -4.13 7.57
N ILE A 204 -1.72 -5.20 6.83
CA ILE A 204 -0.33 -5.60 6.57
C ILE A 204 0.14 -4.81 5.34
N GLN A 205 1.21 -4.02 5.50
CA GLN A 205 1.75 -3.19 4.43
C GLN A 205 3.10 -3.74 3.96
N VAL A 206 3.07 -4.65 2.98
CA VAL A 206 4.29 -5.32 2.48
C VAL A 206 5.21 -4.40 1.68
N ASP A 207 4.67 -3.34 1.09
CA ASP A 207 5.43 -2.38 0.27
C ASP A 207 5.90 -1.14 1.05
N ASN A 208 5.57 -1.05 2.35
CA ASN A 208 5.98 0.05 3.22
C ASN A 208 7.35 -0.23 3.86
N PRO A 209 8.39 0.61 3.62
CA PRO A 209 9.72 0.42 4.18
C PRO A 209 9.80 0.53 5.70
N ILE A 210 8.81 1.15 6.38
CA ILE A 210 8.72 1.13 7.85
C ILE A 210 8.30 -0.25 8.36
N CYS A 211 7.38 -0.91 7.67
CA CYS A 211 6.90 -2.23 8.07
C CYS A 211 7.89 -3.33 7.68
N ILE A 212 8.49 -3.21 6.49
CA ILE A 212 9.45 -4.17 5.95
C ILE A 212 10.72 -3.43 5.59
N LEU A 213 11.68 -3.49 6.50
CA LEU A 213 12.98 -2.88 6.30
C LEU A 213 13.99 -3.93 5.83
N ASN A 214 14.19 -4.01 4.52
CA ASN A 214 15.18 -4.91 3.91
C ASN A 214 16.61 -4.41 4.12
N GLN A 215 17.57 -5.33 4.22
CA GLN A 215 18.99 -5.02 4.45
C GLN A 215 19.56 -3.93 3.54
N ASP A 216 19.28 -3.99 2.24
CA ASP A 216 19.80 -3.02 1.27
C ASP A 216 19.07 -1.69 1.37
N THR A 217 17.77 -1.71 1.65
CA THR A 217 16.97 -0.50 1.94
C THR A 217 17.49 0.21 3.20
N SER A 218 17.79 -0.54 4.27
CA SER A 218 18.38 0.03 5.49
C SER A 218 19.73 0.68 5.20
N ARG A 219 20.60 -0.02 4.46
CA ARG A 219 21.94 0.48 4.12
C ARG A 219 21.84 1.75 3.27
N ASN A 220 20.99 1.74 2.25
CA ASN A 220 20.79 2.89 1.37
C ASN A 220 20.20 4.07 2.13
N PHE A 221 19.26 3.84 3.05
CA PHE A 221 18.68 4.90 3.87
C PHE A 221 19.71 5.57 4.80
N LEU A 222 20.60 4.79 5.41
CA LEU A 222 21.65 5.32 6.30
C LEU A 222 22.78 6.02 5.52
N ASN A 223 23.11 5.51 4.32
CA ASN A 223 24.19 6.05 3.51
C ASN A 223 23.75 7.17 2.56
N SER A 224 22.44 7.37 2.34
CA SER A 224 21.94 8.47 1.51
C SER A 224 22.16 9.80 2.21
N SER A 225 23.06 10.61 1.67
CA SER A 225 23.33 11.96 2.17
C SER A 225 22.31 13.00 1.68
N ASP A 226 21.53 12.69 0.63
CA ASP A 226 20.56 13.63 0.04
C ASP A 226 19.30 13.76 0.93
N PRO A 227 18.98 14.97 1.44
CA PRO A 227 17.74 15.23 2.15
C PRO A 227 16.47 14.89 1.36
N ARG A 228 16.49 14.97 0.03
CA ARG A 228 15.31 14.69 -0.81
C ARG A 228 14.93 13.21 -0.77
N ASP A 229 15.90 12.30 -0.71
CA ASP A 229 15.62 10.88 -0.64
C ASP A 229 15.08 10.47 0.73
N LYS A 230 15.54 11.14 1.80
CA LYS A 230 14.95 11.00 3.14
C LYS A 230 13.50 11.48 3.17
N PHE A 231 13.21 12.60 2.51
CA PHE A 231 11.85 13.10 2.38
C PHE A 231 10.94 12.15 1.59
N LYS A 232 11.39 11.62 0.45
CA LYS A 232 10.64 10.60 -0.31
C LYS A 232 10.38 9.36 0.54
N LEU A 233 11.39 8.89 1.28
CA LEU A 233 11.21 7.72 2.14
C LEU A 233 10.20 8.02 3.24
N PHE A 234 10.26 9.19 3.87
CA PHE A 234 9.28 9.65 4.86
C PHE A 234 7.85 9.71 4.29
N MET A 235 7.67 10.30 3.11
CA MET A 235 6.36 10.42 2.46
C MET A 235 5.76 9.05 2.10
N ARG A 236 6.58 8.13 1.59
CA ARG A 236 6.17 6.75 1.31
C ARG A 236 5.86 5.98 2.60
N ALA A 237 6.71 6.12 3.60
CA ALA A 237 6.62 5.45 4.89
C ALA A 237 5.38 5.83 5.69
N THR A 238 5.02 7.12 5.67
CA THR A 238 3.81 7.67 6.28
C THR A 238 2.58 7.53 5.39
N THR A 239 2.72 6.93 4.21
CA THR A 239 1.66 6.78 3.18
C THR A 239 1.08 8.12 2.68
N LEU A 240 1.73 9.25 2.98
CA LEU A 240 1.29 10.59 2.55
C LEU A 240 1.38 10.76 1.04
N ASP A 241 2.31 10.08 0.37
CA ASP A 241 2.38 10.06 -1.09
C ASP A 241 1.11 9.47 -1.72
N GLU A 242 0.55 8.43 -1.12
CA GLU A 242 -0.67 7.79 -1.60
C GLU A 242 -1.88 8.70 -1.39
N VAL A 243 -1.96 9.36 -0.23
CA VAL A 243 -2.99 10.38 0.04
C VAL A 243 -2.91 11.53 -0.95
N LYS A 244 -1.70 12.06 -1.21
CA LYS A 244 -1.49 13.13 -2.19
C LYS A 244 -1.95 12.71 -3.59
N ARG A 245 -1.59 11.50 -4.03
CA ARG A 245 -1.99 10.96 -5.33
C ARG A 245 -3.50 10.78 -5.41
N LEU A 246 -4.12 10.26 -4.35
CA LEU A 246 -5.58 10.08 -4.29
C LEU A 246 -6.28 11.44 -4.40
N TYR A 247 -5.84 12.43 -3.63
CA TYR A 247 -6.38 13.78 -3.69
C TYR A 247 -6.31 14.40 -5.09
N GLN A 248 -5.16 14.30 -5.75
CA GLN A 248 -4.98 14.78 -7.13
C GLN A 248 -5.93 14.07 -8.10
N CYS A 249 -6.03 12.74 -8.02
CA CYS A 249 -6.91 11.95 -8.86
C CYS A 249 -8.40 12.30 -8.64
N THR A 250 -8.80 12.49 -7.39
CA THR A 250 -10.16 12.92 -7.04
C THR A 250 -10.47 14.33 -7.55
N SER A 251 -9.51 15.26 -7.45
CA SER A 251 -9.65 16.61 -8.00
C SER A 251 -9.87 16.57 -9.51
N GLU A 252 -9.01 15.86 -10.25
CA GLU A 252 -9.16 15.70 -11.70
C GLU A 252 -10.48 15.02 -12.08
N SER A 253 -10.90 14.01 -11.32
CA SER A 253 -12.18 13.34 -11.54
C SER A 253 -13.36 14.29 -11.32
N SER A 254 -13.27 15.16 -10.30
CA SER A 254 -14.27 16.18 -10.02
C SER A 254 -14.34 17.21 -11.16
N ASP A 255 -13.19 17.66 -11.67
CA ASP A 255 -13.13 18.62 -12.79
C ASP A 255 -13.71 18.03 -14.09
N ARG A 256 -13.40 16.75 -14.36
CA ARG A 256 -13.97 16.02 -15.51
C ARG A 256 -15.49 15.85 -15.37
N ALA A 257 -15.97 15.51 -14.18
CA ALA A 257 -17.41 15.38 -13.91
C ALA A 257 -18.13 16.72 -14.09
N SER A 258 -17.58 17.81 -13.54
CA SER A 258 -18.11 19.17 -13.68
C SER A 258 -18.18 19.62 -15.14
N SER A 259 -17.13 19.37 -15.93
CA SER A 259 -17.11 19.67 -17.36
C SER A 259 -18.15 18.86 -18.13
N THR A 260 -18.33 17.59 -17.77
CA THR A 260 -19.34 16.71 -18.39
C THR A 260 -20.75 17.19 -18.07
N ILE A 261 -21.00 17.62 -16.83
CA ILE A 261 -22.31 18.16 -16.42
C ILE A 261 -22.64 19.40 -17.25
N LYS A 262 -21.71 20.36 -17.37
CA LYS A 262 -21.93 21.57 -18.19
C LYS A 262 -22.29 21.25 -19.64
N PHE A 263 -21.54 20.35 -20.27
CA PHE A 263 -21.83 19.91 -21.64
C PHE A 263 -23.22 19.24 -21.76
N ARG A 264 -23.63 18.47 -20.75
CA ARG A 264 -24.94 17.81 -20.74
C ARG A 264 -26.07 18.79 -20.47
N ASP A 265 -25.86 19.79 -19.64
CA ASP A 265 -26.83 20.86 -19.38
C ASP A 265 -27.08 21.69 -20.64
N GLU A 266 -26.02 22.03 -21.38
CA GLU A 266 -26.13 22.70 -22.70
C GLU A 266 -26.94 21.85 -23.70
N ALA A 267 -26.60 20.57 -23.85
CA ALA A 267 -27.32 19.67 -24.75
C ALA A 267 -28.79 19.44 -24.33
N LEU A 268 -29.08 19.46 -23.02
CA LEU A 268 -30.44 19.37 -22.51
C LEU A 268 -31.26 20.60 -22.88
N GLU A 269 -30.67 21.80 -22.81
CA GLU A 269 -31.36 23.02 -23.18
C GLU A 269 -31.68 23.05 -24.69
N ASP A 270 -30.74 22.60 -25.54
CA ASP A 270 -30.98 22.46 -26.98
C ASP A 270 -32.14 21.48 -27.27
N THR A 271 -32.13 20.31 -26.63
CA THR A 271 -33.20 19.30 -26.79
C THR A 271 -34.56 19.82 -26.31
N LYS A 272 -34.57 20.62 -25.24
CA LYS A 272 -35.78 21.23 -24.68
C LYS A 272 -36.34 22.31 -25.62
N ASN A 273 -35.47 23.10 -26.25
CA ASN A 273 -35.88 24.07 -27.28
C ASN A 273 -36.51 23.37 -28.49
N GLU A 274 -35.91 22.27 -28.97
CA GLU A 274 -36.46 21.46 -30.05
C GLU A 274 -37.83 20.86 -29.67
N MET A 275 -37.98 20.37 -28.44
CA MET A 275 -39.25 19.85 -27.94
C MET A 275 -40.35 20.93 -27.95
N GLN A 276 -40.04 22.15 -27.51
CA GLN A 276 -40.98 23.27 -27.55
C GLN A 276 -41.38 23.61 -28.98
N GLU A 277 -40.43 23.61 -29.92
CA GLU A 277 -40.74 23.86 -31.33
C GLU A 277 -41.67 22.79 -31.89
N LEU A 278 -41.39 21.51 -31.65
CA LEU A 278 -42.25 20.40 -32.07
C LEU A 278 -43.65 20.48 -31.45
N GLU A 279 -43.77 20.86 -30.17
CA GLU A 279 -45.07 21.09 -29.53
C GLU A 279 -45.88 22.19 -30.24
N THR A 280 -45.24 23.29 -30.64
CA THR A 280 -45.93 24.35 -31.40
C THR A 280 -46.40 23.86 -32.76
N GLN A 281 -45.62 23.03 -33.45
CA GLN A 281 -45.99 22.44 -34.73
C GLN A 281 -47.18 21.48 -34.58
N VAL A 282 -47.17 20.61 -33.56
CA VAL A 282 -48.28 19.71 -33.24
C VAL A 282 -49.56 20.51 -32.95
N ASN A 283 -49.46 21.61 -32.22
CA ASN A 283 -50.60 22.47 -31.92
C ASN A 283 -51.16 23.16 -33.19
N LYS A 284 -50.29 23.60 -34.13
CA LYS A 284 -50.73 24.12 -35.43
C LYS A 284 -51.48 23.05 -36.24
N LEU A 285 -50.95 21.82 -36.29
CA LEU A 285 -51.60 20.70 -36.99
C LEU A 285 -52.95 20.33 -36.37
N ARG A 286 -53.06 20.33 -35.02
CA ARG A 286 -54.35 20.12 -34.33
C ARG A 286 -55.37 21.19 -34.71
N LYS A 287 -54.98 22.47 -34.76
CA LYS A 287 -55.86 23.57 -35.20
C LYS A 287 -56.33 23.37 -36.65
N LEU A 288 -55.44 23.02 -37.57
CA LEU A 288 -55.80 22.72 -38.96
C LEU A 288 -56.76 21.54 -39.07
N LYS A 289 -56.54 20.48 -38.30
CA LYS A 289 -57.44 19.31 -38.27
C LYS A 289 -58.85 19.68 -37.80
N ASN A 290 -58.97 20.60 -36.84
CA ASN A 290 -60.27 21.11 -36.39
C ASN A 290 -60.96 21.98 -37.46
N VAL A 291 -60.22 22.83 -38.18
CA VAL A 291 -60.77 23.61 -39.30
C VAL A 291 -61.25 22.68 -40.42
N LYS A 292 -60.46 21.65 -40.76
CA LYS A 292 -60.85 20.65 -41.76
C LYS A 292 -62.12 19.91 -41.36
N LYS A 293 -62.27 19.54 -40.08
CA LYS A 293 -63.52 18.96 -39.54
C LYS A 293 -64.71 19.90 -39.73
N LYS A 294 -64.58 21.19 -39.38
CA LYS A 294 -65.64 22.20 -39.60
C LYS A 294 -66.01 22.33 -41.08
N LEU A 295 -65.02 22.32 -41.97
CA LEU A 295 -65.24 22.39 -43.41
C LEU A 295 -66.06 21.20 -43.90
N THR A 296 -65.71 19.97 -43.48
CA THR A 296 -66.52 18.78 -43.81
C THR A 296 -67.95 18.86 -43.24
N THR A 297 -68.15 19.42 -42.05
CA THR A 297 -69.50 19.62 -41.50
C THR A 297 -70.32 20.59 -42.34
N LEU A 298 -69.74 21.74 -42.71
CA LEU A 298 -70.38 22.74 -43.58
C LEU A 298 -70.65 22.19 -44.99
N GLN A 299 -69.75 21.39 -45.55
CA GLN A 299 -70.00 20.70 -46.82
C GLN A 299 -71.18 19.73 -46.70
N ASN A 300 -71.25 18.95 -45.62
CA ASN A 300 -72.39 18.08 -45.38
C ASN A 300 -73.70 18.87 -45.27
N GLU A 301 -73.71 20.00 -44.55
CA GLU A 301 -74.87 20.90 -44.47
C GLU A 301 -75.26 21.45 -45.85
N LEU A 302 -74.29 21.83 -46.69
CA LEU A 302 -74.55 22.26 -48.06
C LEU A 302 -75.20 21.14 -48.89
N TYR A 303 -74.68 19.90 -48.81
CA TYR A 303 -75.28 18.75 -49.48
C TYR A 303 -76.71 18.48 -49.00
N TRP A 304 -76.98 18.63 -47.70
CA TRP A 304 -78.34 18.53 -47.15
C TRP A 304 -79.30 19.55 -47.76
N VAL A 305 -78.88 20.80 -47.94
CA VAL A 305 -79.73 21.84 -48.56
C VAL A 305 -80.02 21.53 -50.03
N ILE A 306 -79.01 21.07 -50.79
CA ILE A 306 -79.17 20.76 -52.23
C ILE A 306 -80.16 19.61 -52.46
N VAL A 307 -80.22 18.63 -51.55
CA VAL A 307 -81.14 17.48 -51.66
C VAL A 307 -82.55 17.80 -51.14
N SER A 308 -82.73 18.92 -50.43
CA SER A 308 -84.01 19.33 -49.82
C SER A 308 -84.84 20.29 -50.69
N ILE A 309 -84.37 20.61 -51.91
CA ILE A 309 -85.08 21.36 -52.96
C ILE A 309 -85.55 20.37 -54.02
#